data_AF-A0A6C0E2Z2-F1
#
_entry.id   AF-A0A6C0E2Z2-F1
#
_cell.length_a   1.000
_cell.length_b   1.000
_cell.length_c   1.000
_cell.angle_alpha   90.00
_cell.angle_beta   90.00
_cell.angle_gamma   90.00
#
_symmetry.space_group_name_H-M   'P 1'
#
loop_
_entity.id
_entity.type
_entity.pdbx_description
1 polymer ?
#
loop_
_entity_poly.entity_id
_entity_poly.type
_entity_poly.pdbx_seq_one_letter_code
_entity_poly.pdbx_strand_id
1 'polypeptide(L)'
;MTTTHNTTFNIVQFIEKNPLTKLNDTYQNTIINKIKEEFNEEEQKIFVTSFYSYLNFNPITDFIIDFDDVWKWCGYSRKDNAKRILDKHFILNVDYKILFPNDKIIGRPKEKITLNIKTFKKFCLKSDTKKSNEIHNYYIKLEEILHSTLLEQTDELKLQLEEKNSKLEETQKENSRLKRKYKIVSEDKNVVYLMATKESEKVGEYVVGKAIDLADVKVDYDLHVFNVIYYKSCISPKLMDIVESSVLMKLGKYRCKAGSDVFLLPESENILLFTKIFDECVKFYEDVDDNCVVYANKTF
;
A
#
# COMPACT_ATOMS: atom_id res chain seq x y z
N MET A 1 45.01 17.19 8.51
CA MET A 1 45.37 15.79 8.17
C MET A 1 44.07 15.03 7.98
N THR A 2 43.60 14.89 6.74
CA THR A 2 42.39 14.12 6.40
C THR A 2 42.84 12.79 5.80
N THR A 3 42.73 11.73 6.59
CA THR A 3 42.99 10.35 6.17
C THR A 3 41.85 9.86 5.29
N THR A 4 42.06 9.84 3.97
CA THR A 4 41.22 9.09 3.03
C THR A 4 41.52 7.61 3.19
N HIS A 5 40.59 6.87 3.81
CA HIS A 5 40.61 5.41 3.76
C HIS A 5 40.33 4.95 2.33
N ASN A 6 41.35 4.35 1.71
CA ASN A 6 41.24 3.72 0.40
C ASN A 6 40.70 2.30 0.62
N THR A 7 39.37 2.16 0.65
CA THR A 7 38.72 0.86 0.84
C THR A 7 38.69 0.14 -0.50
N THR A 8 39.74 -0.64 -0.81
CA THR A 8 39.72 -1.56 -1.95
C THR A 8 38.69 -2.65 -1.70
N PHE A 9 37.62 -2.65 -2.50
CA PHE A 9 36.56 -3.66 -2.45
C PHE A 9 37.08 -5.00 -2.97
N ASN A 10 37.18 -6.00 -2.08
CA ASN A 10 37.57 -7.36 -2.45
C ASN A 10 36.33 -8.17 -2.85
N ILE A 11 36.07 -8.17 -4.16
CA ILE A 11 34.90 -8.79 -4.80
C ILE A 11 34.78 -10.30 -4.53
N VAL A 12 35.90 -11.01 -4.31
CA VAL A 12 35.90 -12.47 -4.11
C VAL A 12 35.33 -12.85 -2.74
N GLN A 13 35.70 -12.12 -1.69
CA GLN A 13 35.17 -12.37 -0.33
C GLN A 13 33.68 -12.08 -0.19
N PHE A 14 33.13 -11.18 -1.02
CA PHE A 14 31.71 -10.82 -0.99
C PHE A 14 30.83 -11.84 -1.72
N ILE A 15 31.37 -12.50 -2.75
CA ILE A 15 30.70 -13.61 -3.47
C ILE A 15 30.57 -14.83 -2.54
N GLU A 16 31.60 -15.14 -1.75
CA GLU A 16 31.63 -16.34 -0.90
C GLU A 16 30.79 -16.25 0.39
N LYS A 17 30.39 -15.05 0.81
CA LYS A 17 29.79 -14.83 2.15
C LYS A 17 28.37 -14.25 2.16
N ASN A 18 27.68 -14.12 1.03
CA ASN A 18 26.38 -13.43 1.02
C ASN A 18 25.20 -14.40 1.27
N PRO A 19 24.49 -14.31 2.41
CA PRO A 19 23.27 -15.07 2.63
C PRO A 19 22.11 -14.34 1.93
N LEU A 20 21.95 -14.54 0.63
CA LEU A 20 20.75 -14.11 -0.08
C LEU A 20 19.56 -14.98 0.36
N THR A 21 18.95 -14.65 1.50
CA THR A 21 17.67 -15.23 1.91
C THR A 21 16.64 -14.14 2.18
N LYS A 22 15.48 -14.33 1.53
CA LYS A 22 14.17 -13.66 1.66
C LYS A 22 13.92 -12.42 0.80
N LEU A 23 13.60 -12.67 -0.46
CA LEU A 23 12.76 -11.82 -1.32
C LEU A 23 11.74 -12.74 -2.02
N ASN A 24 10.51 -12.26 -2.25
CA ASN A 24 9.37 -13.06 -2.73
C ASN A 24 9.72 -13.97 -3.93
N ASP A 25 9.54 -15.29 -3.76
CA ASP A 25 10.26 -16.36 -4.47
C ASP A 25 9.95 -16.50 -5.97
N THR A 26 8.92 -15.86 -6.53
CA THR A 26 8.53 -16.08 -7.94
C THR A 26 9.14 -15.07 -8.92
N TYR A 27 9.09 -13.78 -8.61
CA TYR A 27 9.47 -12.69 -9.55
C TYR A 27 10.97 -12.64 -9.84
N GLN A 28 11.79 -12.80 -8.80
CA GLN A 28 13.25 -12.70 -8.94
C GLN A 28 13.84 -13.93 -9.62
N ASN A 29 13.18 -15.08 -9.52
CA ASN A 29 13.64 -16.30 -10.15
C ASN A 29 13.52 -16.21 -11.68
N THR A 30 12.47 -15.61 -12.26
CA THR A 30 12.29 -15.62 -13.72
C THR A 30 13.40 -14.88 -14.49
N ILE A 31 13.67 -13.62 -14.15
CA ILE A 31 14.72 -12.84 -14.85
C ILE A 31 16.12 -13.41 -14.56
N ILE A 32 16.39 -13.82 -13.33
CA ILE A 32 17.69 -14.37 -12.94
C ILE A 32 17.92 -15.73 -13.60
N ASN A 33 16.87 -16.55 -13.76
CA ASN A 33 16.97 -17.83 -14.47
C ASN A 33 17.21 -17.60 -15.96
N LYS A 34 16.46 -16.70 -16.62
CA LYS A 34 16.71 -16.33 -18.02
C LYS A 34 18.14 -15.83 -18.22
N ILE A 35 18.65 -14.98 -17.32
CA ILE A 35 20.06 -14.55 -17.36
C ILE A 35 21.01 -15.75 -17.21
N LYS A 36 20.77 -16.67 -16.28
CA LYS A 36 21.64 -17.85 -16.09
C LYS A 36 21.64 -18.79 -17.29
N GLU A 37 20.50 -18.96 -17.94
CA GLU A 37 20.31 -19.89 -19.05
C GLU A 37 20.78 -19.30 -20.38
N GLU A 38 20.49 -18.02 -20.61
CA GLU A 38 20.78 -17.38 -21.88
C GLU A 38 22.16 -16.73 -21.91
N PHE A 39 22.63 -16.12 -20.82
CA PHE A 39 23.92 -15.42 -20.82
C PHE A 39 25.10 -16.38 -20.63
N ASN A 40 26.18 -16.15 -21.38
CA ASN A 40 27.45 -16.82 -21.12
C ASN A 40 28.14 -16.24 -19.87
N GLU A 41 29.23 -16.86 -19.41
CA GLU A 41 29.92 -16.48 -18.17
C GLU A 41 30.41 -15.02 -18.18
N GLU A 42 30.90 -14.51 -19.32
CA GLU A 42 31.34 -13.11 -19.42
C GLU A 42 30.16 -12.15 -19.35
N GLU A 43 29.07 -12.46 -20.05
CA GLU A 43 27.83 -11.68 -20.04
C GLU A 43 27.22 -11.62 -18.62
N GLN A 44 27.23 -12.74 -17.89
CA GLN A 44 26.80 -12.78 -16.49
C GLN A 44 27.68 -11.91 -15.59
N LYS A 45 29.01 -11.94 -15.78
CA LYS A 45 29.94 -11.06 -15.05
C LYS A 45 29.68 -9.58 -15.34
N ILE A 46 29.41 -9.23 -16.60
CA ILE A 46 29.05 -7.86 -16.99
C ILE A 46 27.74 -7.44 -16.31
N PHE A 47 26.73 -8.32 -16.28
CA PHE A 47 25.46 -8.06 -15.59
C PHE A 47 25.66 -7.79 -14.10
N VAL A 48 26.33 -8.69 -13.38
CA VAL A 48 26.59 -8.54 -11.94
C VAL A 48 27.37 -7.27 -11.65
N THR A 49 28.40 -6.97 -12.46
CA THR A 49 29.22 -5.76 -12.29
C THR A 49 28.41 -4.49 -12.54
N SER A 50 27.58 -4.48 -13.59
CA SER A 50 26.70 -3.35 -13.92
C SER A 50 25.67 -3.12 -12.82
N PHE A 51 25.06 -4.18 -12.30
CA PHE A 51 24.06 -4.12 -11.24
C PHE A 51 24.68 -3.66 -9.91
N TYR A 52 25.83 -4.21 -9.52
CA TYR A 52 26.58 -3.75 -8.36
C TYR A 52 26.93 -2.26 -8.46
N SER A 53 27.40 -1.83 -9.64
CA SER A 53 27.74 -0.43 -9.87
C SER A 53 26.53 0.49 -9.71
N TYR A 54 25.35 0.05 -10.16
CA TYR A 54 24.10 0.77 -10.02
C TYR A 54 23.67 0.92 -8.54
N LEU A 55 23.84 -0.12 -7.74
CA LEU A 55 23.43 -0.11 -6.33
C LEU A 55 24.32 0.78 -5.44
N ASN A 56 25.62 0.87 -5.76
CA ASN A 56 26.61 1.41 -4.82
C ASN A 56 27.15 2.79 -5.21
N PHE A 57 26.88 3.27 -6.43
CA PHE A 57 27.51 4.49 -6.94
C PHE A 57 26.55 5.31 -7.79
N ASN A 58 26.75 6.62 -7.78
CA ASN A 58 26.04 7.53 -8.67
C ASN A 58 26.65 7.47 -10.09
N PRO A 59 25.83 7.23 -11.13
CA PRO A 59 26.36 6.99 -12.47
C PRO A 59 26.99 8.22 -13.15
N ILE A 60 26.77 9.42 -12.62
CA ILE A 60 27.20 10.69 -13.21
C ILE A 60 28.27 11.37 -12.35
N THR A 61 28.08 11.40 -11.02
CA THR A 61 28.96 12.17 -10.13
C THR A 61 30.20 11.39 -9.69
N ASP A 62 30.15 10.06 -9.72
CA ASP A 62 31.21 9.23 -9.15
C ASP A 62 32.18 8.77 -10.25
N PHE A 63 33.43 9.23 -10.17
CA PHE A 63 34.50 8.95 -11.14
C PHE A 63 35.38 7.78 -10.65
N ILE A 64 34.77 6.60 -10.56
CA ILE A 64 35.39 5.41 -9.93
C ILE A 64 36.07 4.47 -10.93
N ILE A 65 35.87 4.66 -12.23
CA ILE A 65 36.35 3.73 -13.26
C ILE A 65 37.69 4.20 -13.80
N ASP A 66 38.74 3.41 -13.63
CA ASP A 66 40.07 3.73 -14.18
C ASP A 66 40.09 3.45 -15.69
N PHE A 67 40.39 4.49 -16.47
CA PHE A 67 40.46 4.37 -17.92
C PHE A 67 41.57 3.41 -18.37
N ASP A 68 42.65 3.25 -17.60
CA ASP A 68 43.74 2.32 -17.94
C ASP A 68 43.29 0.86 -18.02
N ASP A 69 42.25 0.50 -17.27
CA ASP A 69 41.63 -0.83 -17.33
C ASP A 69 40.63 -0.90 -18.49
N VAL A 70 39.87 0.17 -18.72
CA VAL A 70 38.83 0.25 -19.76
C VAL A 70 39.41 0.14 -21.16
N TRP A 71 40.42 0.93 -21.54
CA TRP A 71 40.88 0.94 -22.94
C TRP A 71 41.48 -0.41 -23.36
N LYS A 72 42.16 -1.10 -22.44
CA LYS A 72 42.71 -2.43 -22.68
C LYS A 72 41.60 -3.45 -22.81
N TRP A 73 40.64 -3.42 -21.89
CA TRP A 73 39.50 -4.33 -21.93
C TRP A 73 38.70 -4.15 -23.22
N CYS A 74 38.45 -2.91 -23.65
CA CYS A 74 37.81 -2.62 -24.93
C CYS A 74 38.64 -3.04 -26.16
N GLY A 75 39.87 -3.54 -26.00
CA GLY A 75 40.66 -4.11 -27.10
C GLY A 75 41.43 -3.09 -27.95
N TYR A 76 41.69 -1.89 -27.42
CA TYR A 76 42.56 -0.93 -28.10
C TYR A 76 44.02 -1.37 -28.02
N SER A 77 44.77 -1.21 -29.11
CA SER A 77 46.21 -1.51 -29.15
C SER A 77 47.06 -0.47 -28.42
N ARG A 78 46.60 0.79 -28.36
CA ARG A 78 47.30 1.90 -27.71
C ARG A 78 46.30 2.82 -27.01
N LYS A 79 46.68 3.30 -25.83
CA LYS A 79 45.91 4.27 -25.04
C LYS A 79 45.55 5.54 -25.83
N ASP A 80 46.47 6.06 -26.64
CA ASP A 80 46.24 7.30 -27.42
C ASP A 80 45.02 7.21 -28.35
N ASN A 81 44.77 6.04 -28.96
CA ASN A 81 43.65 5.86 -29.87
C ASN A 81 42.32 5.90 -29.09
N ALA A 82 42.29 5.30 -27.90
CA ALA A 82 41.14 5.35 -27.00
C ALA A 82 40.91 6.78 -26.47
N LYS A 83 41.98 7.51 -26.12
CA LYS A 83 41.88 8.91 -25.69
C LYS A 83 41.29 9.82 -26.76
N ARG A 84 41.62 9.61 -28.05
CA ARG A 84 41.00 10.38 -29.14
C ARG A 84 39.47 10.22 -29.18
N ILE A 85 38.96 9.02 -28.89
CA ILE A 85 37.51 8.79 -28.77
C ILE A 85 36.95 9.51 -27.55
N LEU A 86 37.69 9.48 -26.43
CA LEU A 86 37.33 10.20 -25.21
C LEU A 86 37.22 11.71 -25.47
N ASP A 87 38.25 12.33 -26.05
CA ASP A 87 38.32 13.77 -26.35
C ASP A 87 37.28 14.20 -27.39
N LYS A 88 36.95 13.33 -28.36
CA LYS A 88 35.99 13.64 -29.43
C LYS A 88 34.53 13.60 -28.96
N HIS A 89 34.20 12.72 -28.01
CA HIS A 89 32.80 12.40 -27.68
C HIS A 89 32.39 12.71 -26.24
N PHE A 90 33.33 13.09 -25.37
CA PHE A 90 33.08 13.27 -23.95
C PHE A 90 33.73 14.56 -23.44
N ILE A 91 33.17 15.12 -22.36
CA ILE A 91 33.54 16.41 -21.81
C ILE A 91 34.41 16.24 -20.56
N LEU A 92 35.58 16.87 -20.55
CA LEU A 92 36.47 16.90 -19.39
C LEU A 92 35.77 17.55 -18.17
N ASN A 93 35.99 16.96 -16.99
CA ASN A 93 35.38 17.31 -15.69
C ASN A 93 33.88 17.06 -15.58
N VAL A 94 33.21 16.57 -16.63
CA VAL A 94 31.80 16.16 -16.61
C VAL A 94 31.69 14.65 -16.79
N ASP A 95 32.31 14.11 -17.83
CA ASP A 95 32.27 12.70 -18.20
C ASP A 95 33.49 11.93 -17.67
N TYR A 96 34.64 12.60 -17.66
CA TYR A 96 35.89 12.05 -17.13
C TYR A 96 36.76 13.12 -16.44
N LYS A 97 37.68 12.69 -15.58
CA LYS A 97 38.66 13.54 -14.90
C LYS A 97 40.08 13.05 -15.19
N ILE A 98 41.01 14.00 -15.29
CA ILE A 98 42.45 13.73 -15.40
C ILE A 98 43.09 14.17 -14.08
N LEU A 99 43.82 13.25 -13.45
CA LEU A 99 44.53 13.45 -12.20
C LEU A 99 46.03 13.25 -12.45
N PHE A 100 46.84 14.14 -11.89
CA PHE A 100 48.29 14.02 -11.88
C PHE A 100 48.72 13.70 -10.45
N PRO A 101 48.99 12.43 -10.11
CA PRO A 101 49.52 12.09 -8.79
C PRO A 101 50.89 12.76 -8.61
N ASN A 102 51.07 13.46 -7.49
CA ASN A 102 52.28 14.25 -7.18
C ASN A 102 53.53 13.40 -6.85
N ASP A 103 53.50 12.10 -7.10
CA ASP A 103 54.55 11.18 -6.69
C ASP A 103 55.56 10.94 -7.83
N LYS A 104 56.48 11.90 -8.03
CA LYS A 104 57.95 11.69 -8.07
C LYS A 104 58.72 12.89 -8.66
N ILE A 105 59.86 13.14 -8.02
CA ILE A 105 60.87 14.17 -8.26
C ILE A 105 61.74 13.90 -9.51
N ILE A 106 61.54 12.77 -10.22
CA ILE A 106 62.32 12.42 -11.42
C ILE A 106 61.39 11.70 -12.43
N GLY A 107 61.03 12.39 -13.52
CA GLY A 107 60.23 11.86 -14.65
C GLY A 107 58.96 12.67 -14.99
N ARG A 108 58.36 12.43 -16.15
CA ARG A 108 57.06 13.05 -16.53
C ARG A 108 55.94 12.40 -15.71
N PRO A 109 55.11 13.17 -14.97
CA PRO A 109 54.04 12.61 -14.14
C PRO A 109 53.09 11.75 -14.98
N LYS A 110 52.79 10.54 -14.51
CA LYS A 110 51.87 9.63 -15.19
C LYS A 110 50.44 10.12 -14.97
N GLU A 111 49.77 10.51 -16.04
CA GLU A 111 48.35 10.87 -16.00
C GLU A 111 47.49 9.67 -15.56
N LYS A 112 46.53 9.92 -14.67
CA LYS A 112 45.46 8.99 -14.31
C LYS A 112 44.13 9.54 -14.79
N ILE A 113 43.40 8.76 -15.58
CA ILE A 113 42.11 9.19 -16.13
C ILE A 113 41.02 8.33 -15.52
N THR A 114 40.03 8.98 -14.93
CA THR A 114 38.89 8.29 -14.29
C THR A 114 37.59 8.69 -14.97
N LEU A 115 36.75 7.72 -15.30
CA LEU A 115 35.43 7.91 -15.91
C LEU A 115 34.33 7.76 -14.86
N ASN A 116 33.19 8.42 -15.08
CA ASN A 116 31.95 8.02 -14.42
C ASN A 116 31.31 6.80 -15.11
N ILE A 117 30.39 6.12 -14.42
CA ILE A 117 29.78 4.86 -14.91
C ILE A 117 29.03 5.08 -16.23
N LYS A 118 28.30 6.19 -16.35
CA LYS A 118 27.58 6.54 -17.58
C LYS A 118 28.53 6.69 -18.77
N THR A 119 29.67 7.33 -18.54
CA THR A 119 30.72 7.57 -19.55
C THR A 119 31.38 6.27 -19.96
N PHE A 120 31.70 5.39 -19.02
CA PHE A 120 32.21 4.05 -19.35
C PHE A 120 31.26 3.30 -20.28
N LYS A 121 29.96 3.21 -19.97
CA LYS A 121 28.98 2.52 -20.81
C LYS A 121 28.93 3.12 -22.22
N LYS A 122 28.82 4.45 -22.30
CA LYS A 122 28.84 5.17 -23.58
C LYS A 122 30.15 5.01 -24.34
N PHE A 123 31.29 4.96 -23.64
CA PHE A 123 32.60 4.78 -24.23
C PHE A 123 32.69 3.42 -24.90
N CYS A 124 32.26 2.35 -24.21
CA CYS A 124 32.15 1.02 -24.80
C CYS A 124 31.28 1.07 -26.06
N LEU A 125 30.09 1.66 -26.01
CA LEU A 125 29.18 1.75 -27.17
C LEU A 125 29.72 2.60 -28.33
N LYS A 126 30.62 3.55 -28.06
CA LYS A 126 31.27 4.38 -29.09
C LYS A 126 32.60 3.82 -29.57
N SER A 127 33.11 2.80 -28.89
CA SER A 127 34.37 2.16 -29.25
C SER A 127 34.13 1.30 -30.48
N ASP A 128 34.92 1.47 -31.52
CA ASP A 128 34.82 0.66 -32.75
C ASP A 128 35.80 -0.51 -32.66
N THR A 129 35.52 -1.45 -31.75
CA THR A 129 36.39 -2.60 -31.48
C THR A 129 35.58 -3.90 -31.42
N LYS A 130 36.25 -5.04 -31.61
CA LYS A 130 35.59 -6.34 -31.48
C LYS A 130 34.94 -6.52 -30.10
N LYS A 131 35.63 -6.13 -29.02
CA LYS A 131 35.07 -6.22 -27.66
C LYS A 131 33.87 -5.31 -27.48
N SER A 132 33.90 -4.12 -28.08
CA SER A 132 32.72 -3.25 -28.08
C SER A 132 31.52 -3.91 -28.74
N ASN A 133 31.70 -4.56 -29.90
CA ASN A 133 30.59 -5.27 -30.57
C ASN A 133 30.01 -6.39 -29.69
N GLU A 134 30.83 -7.11 -28.93
CA GLU A 134 30.36 -8.08 -27.93
C GLU A 134 29.51 -7.41 -26.83
N ILE A 135 29.95 -6.24 -26.34
CA ILE A 135 29.20 -5.46 -25.34
C ILE A 135 27.87 -4.94 -25.91
N HIS A 136 27.83 -4.54 -27.18
CA HIS A 136 26.59 -4.16 -27.86
C HIS A 136 25.60 -5.32 -27.90
N ASN A 137 26.05 -6.50 -28.34
CA ASN A 137 25.21 -7.70 -28.38
C ASN A 137 24.69 -8.07 -26.99
N TYR A 138 25.54 -7.97 -25.96
CA TYR A 138 25.11 -8.15 -24.58
C TYR A 138 23.96 -7.21 -24.19
N TYR A 139 24.03 -5.92 -24.53
CA TYR A 139 22.97 -4.97 -24.20
C TYR A 139 21.66 -5.25 -24.97
N ILE A 140 21.76 -5.64 -26.24
CA ILE A 140 20.59 -6.05 -27.04
C ILE A 140 19.91 -7.26 -26.39
N LYS A 141 20.69 -8.28 -26.05
CA LYS A 141 20.19 -9.50 -25.40
C LYS A 141 19.58 -9.22 -24.03
N LEU A 142 20.18 -8.32 -23.26
CA LEU A 142 19.62 -7.88 -21.98
C LEU A 142 18.26 -7.20 -22.17
N GLU A 143 18.10 -6.35 -23.19
CA GLU A 143 16.84 -5.71 -23.52
C GLU A 143 15.76 -6.74 -23.94
N GLU A 144 16.12 -7.74 -24.74
CA GLU A 144 15.22 -8.83 -25.13
C GLU A 144 14.72 -9.65 -23.93
N ILE A 145 15.63 -10.01 -23.01
CA ILE A 145 15.27 -10.71 -21.77
C ILE A 145 14.34 -9.84 -20.90
N LEU A 146 14.64 -8.54 -20.78
CA LEU A 146 13.80 -7.61 -20.02
C LEU A 146 12.40 -7.51 -20.61
N HIS A 147 12.28 -7.31 -21.93
CA HIS A 147 10.98 -7.21 -22.60
C HIS A 147 10.18 -8.50 -22.50
N SER A 148 10.80 -9.67 -22.74
CA SER A 148 10.11 -10.96 -22.61
C SER A 148 9.61 -11.19 -21.18
N THR A 149 10.45 -10.91 -20.18
CA THR A 149 10.07 -11.04 -18.76
C THR A 149 8.92 -10.10 -18.40
N LEU A 150 8.95 -8.85 -18.85
CA LEU A 150 7.88 -7.88 -18.59
C LEU A 150 6.54 -8.29 -19.22
N LEU A 151 6.57 -8.85 -20.44
CA LEU A 151 5.37 -9.36 -21.10
C LEU A 151 4.77 -10.54 -20.34
N GLU A 152 5.59 -11.54 -20.00
CA GLU A 152 5.18 -12.71 -19.21
C GLU A 152 4.51 -12.29 -17.89
N GLN A 153 5.13 -11.35 -17.16
CA GLN A 153 4.60 -10.84 -15.89
C GLN A 153 3.31 -10.04 -16.07
N THR A 154 3.20 -9.28 -17.15
CA THR A 154 1.99 -8.49 -17.45
C THR A 154 0.80 -9.41 -17.72
N ASP A 155 1.01 -10.50 -18.46
CA ASP A 155 -0.05 -11.45 -18.78
C ASP A 155 -0.44 -12.28 -17.56
N GLU A 156 0.52 -12.70 -16.73
CA GLU A 156 0.22 -13.34 -15.44
C GLU A 156 -0.61 -12.42 -14.53
N LEU A 157 -0.26 -11.14 -14.44
CA LEU A 157 -0.98 -10.17 -13.63
C LEU A 157 -2.41 -9.94 -14.13
N LYS A 158 -2.63 -9.89 -15.44
CA LYS A 158 -3.98 -9.79 -16.04
C LYS A 158 -4.84 -10.99 -15.63
N LEU A 159 -4.30 -12.21 -15.73
CA LEU A 159 -5.02 -13.43 -15.35
C LEU A 159 -5.42 -13.40 -13.87
N GLN A 160 -4.47 -13.02 -12.99
CA GLN A 160 -4.75 -12.89 -11.55
C GLN A 160 -5.83 -11.83 -11.26
N LEU A 161 -5.85 -10.72 -12.00
CA LEU A 161 -6.88 -9.69 -11.88
C LEU A 161 -8.27 -10.20 -12.32
N GLU A 162 -8.35 -10.92 -13.43
CA GLU A 162 -9.60 -11.51 -13.93
C GLU A 162 -10.20 -12.50 -12.92
N GLU A 163 -9.37 -13.37 -12.34
CA GLU A 163 -9.81 -14.28 -11.29
C GLU A 163 -10.31 -13.55 -10.03
N LYS A 164 -9.58 -12.51 -9.61
CA LYS A 164 -9.95 -11.71 -8.43
C LYS A 164 -11.26 -10.96 -8.66
N ASN A 165 -11.48 -10.41 -9.86
CA ASN A 165 -12.72 -9.75 -10.23
C ASN A 165 -13.90 -10.72 -10.24
N SER A 166 -13.71 -11.93 -10.80
CA SER A 166 -14.76 -12.96 -10.82
C SER A 166 -15.17 -13.38 -9.40
N LYS A 167 -14.19 -13.63 -8.52
CA LYS A 167 -14.43 -13.94 -7.10
C LYS A 167 -15.11 -12.78 -6.36
N LEU A 168 -14.75 -11.53 -6.68
CA LEU A 168 -15.36 -10.34 -6.11
C LEU A 168 -16.84 -10.24 -6.52
N GLU A 169 -17.15 -10.44 -7.81
CA GLU A 169 -18.53 -10.44 -8.31
C GLU A 169 -19.39 -11.52 -7.65
N GLU A 170 -18.85 -12.74 -7.50
CA GLU A 170 -19.52 -13.83 -6.79
C GLU A 170 -19.79 -13.46 -5.33
N THR A 171 -18.79 -12.93 -4.65
CA THR A 171 -18.90 -12.48 -3.25
C THR A 171 -19.90 -11.34 -3.10
N GLN A 172 -19.99 -10.43 -4.07
CA GLN A 172 -20.99 -9.35 -4.09
C GLN A 172 -22.41 -9.88 -4.34
N LYS A 173 -22.56 -10.84 -5.26
CA LYS A 173 -23.83 -11.55 -5.50
C LYS A 173 -24.27 -12.33 -4.26
N GLU A 174 -23.34 -12.99 -3.56
CA GLU A 174 -23.64 -13.69 -2.31
C GLU A 174 -24.00 -12.71 -1.19
N ASN A 175 -23.24 -11.64 -1.00
CA ASN A 175 -23.55 -10.61 0.00
C ASN A 175 -24.90 -9.93 -0.27
N SER A 176 -25.26 -9.66 -1.53
CA SER A 176 -26.59 -9.12 -1.86
C SER A 176 -27.70 -10.14 -1.57
N ARG A 177 -27.48 -11.43 -1.84
CA ARG A 177 -28.41 -12.51 -1.44
C ARG A 177 -28.53 -12.63 0.08
N LEU A 178 -27.43 -12.58 0.81
CA LEU A 178 -27.42 -12.61 2.28
C LEU A 178 -28.07 -11.36 2.87
N LYS A 179 -27.82 -10.17 2.32
CA LYS A 179 -28.54 -8.93 2.69
C LYS A 179 -30.04 -8.99 2.40
N ARG A 180 -30.47 -9.78 1.40
CA ARG A 180 -31.89 -10.01 1.11
C ARG A 180 -32.51 -11.06 2.03
N LYS A 181 -31.76 -12.13 2.34
CA LYS A 181 -32.15 -13.22 3.26
C LYS A 181 -32.20 -12.77 4.72
N TYR A 182 -31.23 -11.95 5.13
CA TYR A 182 -31.10 -11.33 6.44
C TYR A 182 -31.40 -9.83 6.35
N LYS A 183 -32.18 -9.38 5.37
CA LYS A 183 -32.90 -8.12 5.51
C LYS A 183 -33.64 -8.32 6.82
N ILE A 184 -33.28 -7.58 7.86
CA ILE A 184 -34.05 -7.55 9.09
C ILE A 184 -35.41 -7.02 8.65
N VAL A 185 -36.28 -7.95 8.27
CA VAL A 185 -37.71 -7.77 8.24
C VAL A 185 -38.07 -8.01 9.70
N SER A 186 -37.92 -6.97 10.52
CA SER A 186 -38.75 -6.95 11.71
C SER A 186 -40.13 -6.61 11.17
N GLU A 187 -41.06 -7.57 11.14
CA GLU A 187 -42.48 -7.27 10.89
C GLU A 187 -43.07 -6.38 11.99
N ASP A 188 -42.32 -6.23 13.08
CA ASP A 188 -42.53 -5.30 14.17
C ASP A 188 -42.71 -3.86 13.68
N LYS A 189 -43.94 -3.36 13.87
CA LYS A 189 -44.29 -1.96 13.67
C LYS A 189 -44.24 -1.19 14.98
N ASN A 190 -44.19 0.13 14.86
CA ASN A 190 -44.18 1.09 15.98
C ASN A 190 -43.05 0.79 16.97
N VAL A 191 -41.81 0.94 16.50
CA VAL A 191 -40.61 0.62 17.26
C VAL A 191 -40.01 1.86 17.92
N VAL A 192 -39.54 1.69 19.16
CA VAL A 192 -38.62 2.62 19.82
C VAL A 192 -37.24 1.98 19.79
N TYR A 193 -36.22 2.71 19.33
CA TYR A 193 -34.89 2.18 19.07
C TYR A 193 -33.78 2.99 19.74
N LEU A 194 -32.64 2.33 19.88
CA LEU A 194 -31.35 2.88 20.27
C LEU A 194 -30.37 2.65 19.12
N MET A 195 -29.73 3.71 18.64
CA MET A 195 -28.78 3.65 17.52
C MET A 195 -27.48 4.40 17.80
N ALA A 196 -26.42 4.04 17.09
CA ALA A 196 -25.13 4.70 17.15
C ALA A 196 -24.39 4.56 15.82
N THR A 197 -23.43 5.45 15.57
CA THR A 197 -22.41 5.20 14.54
C THR A 197 -21.29 4.37 15.16
N LYS A 198 -20.44 3.76 14.32
CA LYS A 198 -19.24 3.05 14.81
C LYS A 198 -18.28 3.94 15.61
N GLU A 199 -18.32 5.25 15.40
CA GLU A 199 -17.49 6.21 16.12
C GLU A 199 -18.15 6.63 17.42
N SER A 200 -19.46 6.89 17.41
CA SER A 200 -20.20 7.28 18.62
C SER A 200 -20.26 6.14 19.63
N GLU A 201 -20.33 4.88 19.18
CA GLU A 201 -20.27 3.70 20.06
C GLU A 201 -18.94 3.62 20.84
N LYS A 202 -17.81 4.02 20.24
CA LYS A 202 -16.50 4.02 20.93
C LYS A 202 -16.41 5.03 22.06
N VAL A 203 -17.16 6.12 21.95
CA VAL A 203 -17.23 7.18 22.98
C VAL A 203 -18.48 7.03 23.86
N GLY A 204 -19.26 5.95 23.70
CA GLY A 204 -20.43 5.66 24.52
C GLY A 204 -21.65 6.55 24.22
N GLU A 205 -21.71 7.18 23.04
CA GLU A 205 -22.82 8.05 22.63
C GLU A 205 -23.86 7.30 21.80
N TYR A 206 -25.10 7.35 22.27
CA TYR A 206 -26.24 6.65 21.68
C TYR A 206 -27.42 7.60 21.46
N VAL A 207 -28.16 7.37 20.37
CA VAL A 207 -29.35 8.14 20.01
C VAL A 207 -30.59 7.31 20.24
N VAL A 208 -31.58 7.87 20.93
CA VAL A 208 -32.91 7.26 21.06
C VAL A 208 -33.84 7.86 20.01
N GLY A 209 -34.66 7.03 19.39
CA GLY A 209 -35.71 7.50 18.49
C GLY A 209 -36.83 6.48 18.33
N LYS A 210 -37.79 6.80 17.46
CA LYS A 210 -38.90 5.91 17.12
C LYS A 210 -39.16 5.87 15.62
N ALA A 211 -39.78 4.80 15.14
CA ALA A 211 -40.23 4.69 13.76
C ALA A 211 -41.40 3.71 13.64
N ILE A 212 -42.23 3.91 12.61
CA ILE A 212 -43.32 2.96 12.31
C ILE A 212 -42.75 1.65 11.78
N ASP A 213 -41.72 1.71 10.94
CA ASP A 213 -40.99 0.55 10.43
C ASP A 213 -39.49 0.73 10.69
N LEU A 214 -38.84 -0.27 11.26
CA LEU A 214 -37.40 -0.25 11.51
C LEU A 214 -36.59 -0.16 10.19
N ALA A 215 -37.19 -0.57 9.06
CA ALA A 215 -36.60 -0.42 7.74
C ALA A 215 -36.48 1.06 7.30
N ASP A 216 -37.37 1.93 7.77
CA ASP A 216 -37.36 3.37 7.47
C ASP A 216 -36.28 4.13 8.25
N VAL A 217 -35.75 3.53 9.33
CA VAL A 217 -34.68 4.11 10.19
C VAL A 217 -33.31 4.06 9.51
N LYS A 218 -33.17 3.36 8.38
CA LYS A 218 -31.96 3.41 7.55
C LYS A 218 -31.86 4.76 6.87
N VAL A 219 -31.48 5.79 7.63
CA VAL A 219 -31.26 7.12 7.09
C VAL A 219 -29.92 7.14 6.38
N ASP A 220 -30.00 7.19 5.06
CA ASP A 220 -28.89 7.40 4.14
C ASP A 220 -28.39 8.84 4.28
N TYR A 221 -27.56 9.09 5.29
CA TYR A 221 -26.65 10.24 5.27
C TYR A 221 -25.28 9.71 4.88
N ASP A 222 -24.87 10.12 3.68
CA ASP A 222 -23.75 9.73 2.82
C ASP A 222 -22.32 9.72 3.45
N LEU A 223 -22.17 9.57 4.77
CA LEU A 223 -20.87 9.33 5.40
C LEU A 223 -20.91 8.62 6.78
N HIS A 224 -22.08 8.43 7.42
CA HIS A 224 -22.17 7.84 8.77
C HIS A 224 -23.27 6.79 8.84
N VAL A 225 -22.89 5.51 8.70
CA VAL A 225 -23.83 4.39 8.85
C VAL A 225 -24.23 4.28 10.32
N PHE A 226 -25.41 4.77 10.66
CA PHE A 226 -26.05 4.52 11.95
C PHE A 226 -26.55 3.07 11.98
N ASN A 227 -26.15 2.35 13.02
CA ASN A 227 -26.61 0.99 13.27
C ASN A 227 -27.60 1.03 14.44
N VAL A 228 -28.77 0.41 14.26
CA VAL A 228 -29.69 0.12 15.36
C VAL A 228 -29.04 -0.95 16.23
N ILE A 229 -28.79 -0.62 17.49
CA ILE A 229 -28.16 -1.51 18.48
C ILE A 229 -29.23 -2.30 19.22
N TYR A 230 -30.36 -1.67 19.50
CA TYR A 230 -31.47 -2.26 20.25
C TYR A 230 -32.79 -1.61 19.86
N TYR A 231 -33.89 -2.36 19.90
CA TYR A 231 -35.23 -1.83 19.68
C TYR A 231 -36.29 -2.64 20.40
N LYS A 232 -37.48 -2.04 20.58
CA LYS A 232 -38.70 -2.70 21.03
C LYS A 232 -39.91 -2.23 20.23
N SER A 233 -40.80 -3.16 19.90
CA SER A 233 -42.07 -2.88 19.26
C SER A 233 -43.16 -2.55 20.26
N CYS A 234 -44.11 -1.72 19.82
CA CYS A 234 -45.29 -1.30 20.56
C CYS A 234 -46.54 -1.68 19.78
N ILE A 235 -47.60 -2.03 20.51
CA ILE A 235 -48.86 -2.51 19.92
C ILE A 235 -49.53 -1.41 19.07
N SER A 236 -49.41 -0.14 19.48
CA SER A 236 -50.00 1.00 18.77
C SER A 236 -49.00 2.16 18.60
N PRO A 237 -49.21 3.05 17.61
CA PRO A 237 -48.42 4.27 17.47
C PRO A 237 -48.52 5.20 18.68
N LYS A 238 -49.69 5.25 19.32
CA LYS A 238 -49.91 6.06 20.53
C LYS A 238 -49.09 5.55 21.69
N LEU A 239 -49.02 4.22 21.85
CA LEU A 239 -48.20 3.60 22.89
C LEU A 239 -46.71 3.83 22.60
N MET A 240 -46.28 3.76 21.35
CA MET A 240 -44.90 4.08 20.94
C MET A 240 -44.50 5.50 21.38
N ASP A 241 -45.36 6.50 21.20
CA ASP A 241 -45.11 7.88 21.65
C ASP A 241 -44.94 7.99 23.17
N ILE A 242 -45.76 7.26 23.92
CA ILE A 242 -45.72 7.23 25.39
C ILE A 242 -44.45 6.52 25.88
N VAL A 243 -44.11 5.38 25.28
CA VAL A 243 -42.92 4.60 25.61
C VAL A 243 -41.66 5.39 25.29
N GLU A 244 -41.57 6.03 24.12
CA GLU A 244 -40.44 6.89 23.77
C GLU A 244 -40.27 8.01 24.82
N SER A 245 -41.35 8.72 25.13
CA SER A 245 -41.33 9.78 26.15
C SER A 245 -40.86 9.27 27.51
N SER A 246 -41.29 8.06 27.90
CA SER A 246 -40.90 7.41 29.14
C SER A 246 -39.41 7.05 29.16
N VAL A 247 -38.90 6.51 28.05
CA VAL A 247 -37.47 6.19 27.87
C VAL A 247 -36.62 7.46 27.92
N LEU A 248 -37.00 8.49 27.16
CA LEU A 248 -36.31 9.78 27.12
C LEU A 248 -36.25 10.46 28.49
N MET A 249 -37.30 10.31 29.30
CA MET A 249 -37.38 10.81 30.67
C MET A 249 -36.48 10.01 31.61
N LYS A 250 -36.56 8.66 31.60
CA LYS A 250 -35.72 7.80 32.46
C LYS A 250 -34.22 7.93 32.15
N LEU A 251 -33.86 8.12 30.87
CA LEU A 251 -32.49 8.36 30.44
C LEU A 251 -32.03 9.81 30.64
N GLY A 252 -32.90 10.72 31.12
CA GLY A 252 -32.61 12.15 31.21
C GLY A 252 -31.31 12.50 31.95
N LYS A 253 -30.92 11.71 32.96
CA LYS A 253 -29.65 11.89 33.70
C LYS A 253 -28.38 11.62 32.87
N TYR A 254 -28.51 10.94 31.74
CA TYR A 254 -27.42 10.59 30.83
C TYR A 254 -27.40 11.46 29.58
N ARG A 255 -28.28 12.46 29.47
CA ARG A 255 -28.44 13.25 28.25
C ARG A 255 -27.24 14.18 28.05
N CYS A 256 -26.64 14.18 26.86
CA CYS A 256 -25.45 14.98 26.55
C CYS A 256 -25.74 16.49 26.54
N LYS A 257 -26.89 16.90 25.97
CA LYS A 257 -27.31 18.31 25.87
C LYS A 257 -28.83 18.44 26.03
N ALA A 258 -29.28 19.56 26.57
CA ALA A 258 -30.71 19.87 26.67
C ALA A 258 -31.33 19.90 25.28
N GLY A 259 -32.42 19.13 25.09
CA GLY A 259 -33.13 19.04 23.80
C GLY A 259 -32.51 18.12 22.75
N SER A 260 -31.39 17.43 23.02
CA SER A 260 -30.85 16.40 22.13
C SER A 260 -31.22 15.00 22.62
N ASP A 261 -31.65 14.10 21.74
CA ASP A 261 -31.90 12.68 22.08
C ASP A 261 -30.62 11.82 22.03
N VAL A 262 -29.48 12.46 22.30
CA VAL A 262 -28.16 11.83 22.44
C VAL A 262 -27.86 11.63 23.92
N PHE A 263 -27.49 10.41 24.29
CA PHE A 263 -27.24 9.97 25.65
C PHE A 263 -25.85 9.33 25.76
N LEU A 264 -25.13 9.69 26.83
CA LEU A 264 -23.80 9.21 27.14
C LEU A 264 -23.89 8.07 28.15
N LEU A 265 -23.38 6.90 27.76
CA LEU A 265 -23.25 5.76 28.65
C LEU A 265 -22.10 6.01 29.66
N PRO A 266 -22.35 5.88 30.99
CA PRO A 266 -21.29 6.02 31.99
C PRO A 266 -20.15 5.01 31.77
N GLU A 267 -18.90 5.42 31.96
CA GLU A 267 -17.72 4.56 31.75
C GLU A 267 -17.72 3.29 32.62
N SER A 268 -18.39 3.31 33.77
CA SER A 268 -18.51 2.18 34.70
C SER A 268 -19.61 1.18 34.33
N GLU A 269 -20.43 1.49 33.33
CA GLU A 269 -21.62 0.73 32.96
C GLU A 269 -21.49 0.17 31.54
N ASN A 270 -22.38 -0.76 31.18
CA ASN A 270 -22.48 -1.27 29.82
C ASN A 270 -23.88 -1.01 29.24
N ILE A 271 -24.04 -1.31 27.94
CA ILE A 271 -25.26 -1.00 27.19
C ILE A 271 -26.54 -1.60 27.80
N LEU A 272 -26.42 -2.64 28.63
CA LEU A 272 -27.56 -3.26 29.32
C LEU A 272 -28.31 -2.27 30.22
N LEU A 273 -27.62 -1.26 30.75
CA LEU A 273 -28.24 -0.18 31.52
C LEU A 273 -29.34 0.52 30.69
N PHE A 274 -29.04 0.83 29.42
CA PHE A 274 -29.98 1.50 28.53
C PHE A 274 -31.04 0.53 28.01
N THR A 275 -30.66 -0.66 27.57
CA THR A 275 -31.64 -1.63 27.04
C THR A 275 -32.66 -2.06 28.10
N LYS A 276 -32.24 -2.20 29.36
CA LYS A 276 -33.15 -2.52 30.46
C LYS A 276 -34.19 -1.42 30.70
N ILE A 277 -33.85 -0.15 30.49
CA ILE A 277 -34.80 0.95 30.59
C ILE A 277 -35.88 0.83 29.52
N PHE A 278 -35.51 0.47 28.29
CA PHE A 278 -36.48 0.19 27.23
C PHE A 278 -37.39 -0.98 27.59
N ASP A 279 -36.82 -2.10 28.04
CA ASP A 279 -37.57 -3.28 28.49
C ASP A 279 -38.58 -2.91 29.60
N GLU A 280 -38.15 -2.17 30.62
CA GLU A 280 -39.02 -1.73 31.72
C GLU A 280 -40.15 -0.81 31.25
N CYS A 281 -39.86 0.13 30.34
CA CYS A 281 -40.88 1.07 29.85
C CYS A 281 -41.94 0.34 29.04
N VAL A 282 -41.54 -0.55 28.12
CA VAL A 282 -42.49 -1.33 27.32
C VAL A 282 -43.30 -2.25 28.22
N LYS A 283 -42.63 -2.97 29.13
CA LYS A 283 -43.28 -3.89 30.07
C LYS A 283 -44.31 -3.22 30.96
N PHE A 284 -44.06 -1.98 31.38
CA PHE A 284 -45.01 -1.23 32.21
C PHE A 284 -46.37 -1.01 31.52
N TYR A 285 -46.39 -0.99 30.18
CA TYR A 285 -47.59 -0.76 29.39
C TYR A 285 -48.10 -2.00 28.63
N GLU A 286 -47.56 -3.20 28.90
CA GLU A 286 -47.94 -4.44 28.20
C GLU A 286 -49.45 -4.77 28.32
N ASP A 287 -50.09 -4.38 29.43
CA ASP A 287 -51.51 -4.67 29.71
C ASP A 287 -52.46 -3.50 29.36
N VAL A 288 -51.95 -2.41 28.76
CA VAL A 288 -52.76 -1.23 28.44
C VAL A 288 -53.41 -1.40 27.05
N ASP A 289 -54.72 -1.69 27.05
CA ASP A 289 -55.53 -1.67 25.83
C ASP A 289 -56.01 -0.24 25.52
N ASP A 290 -55.65 0.26 24.34
CA ASP A 290 -56.05 1.58 23.84
C ASP A 290 -57.56 1.70 23.55
N ASN A 291 -58.34 0.61 23.66
CA ASN A 291 -59.78 0.59 23.42
C ASN A 291 -60.66 0.81 24.68
N CYS A 292 -60.09 0.97 25.87
CA CYS A 292 -60.89 1.18 27.09
C CYS A 292 -61.40 2.63 27.22
N VAL A 293 -62.42 3.00 26.44
CA VAL A 293 -63.22 4.21 26.69
C VAL A 293 -64.26 3.91 27.77
N VAL A 294 -63.94 4.21 29.03
CA VAL A 294 -64.94 4.26 30.09
C VAL A 294 -65.56 5.65 30.08
N TYR A 295 -66.76 5.77 29.51
CA TYR A 295 -67.56 6.97 29.69
C TYR A 295 -67.91 7.10 31.18
N ALA A 296 -67.44 8.16 31.83
CA ALA A 296 -67.91 8.52 33.15
C ALA A 296 -69.41 8.82 33.05
N ASN A 297 -70.26 7.94 33.56
CA ASN A 297 -71.66 8.28 33.78
C ASN A 297 -71.68 9.40 34.82
N LYS A 298 -71.97 10.63 34.39
CA LYS A 298 -72.36 11.71 35.30
C LYS A 298 -73.65 11.28 35.98
N THR A 299 -73.57 10.80 37.22
CA THR A 299 -74.71 10.81 38.13
C THR A 299 -75.00 12.28 38.47
N PHE A 300 -76.11 12.78 37.95
CA PHE A 300 -76.74 14.02 38.41
C PHE A 300 -77.51 13.77 39.70
#